data_AF-A0A2Z4LI69-F1
#
_entry.id   AF-A0A2Z4LI69-F1
#
_cell.length_a   1.000
_cell.length_b   1.000
_cell.length_c   1.000
_cell.angle_alpha   90.00
_cell.angle_beta   90.00
_cell.angle_gamma   90.00
#
_symmetry.space_group_name_H-M   'P 1'
#
loop_
_entity.id
_entity.type
_entity.pdbx_description
1 polymer ?
#
loop_
_entity_poly.entity_id
_entity_poly.type
_entity_poly.pdbx_seq_one_letter_code
_entity_poly.pdbx_strand_id
1 'polypeptide(L)'
;SVVAYTDSGEILVGQAAKRQAVTNSDNTFFAVKRLIGRKYDDKAVQDDIKKKVPYAVVKADNGDAWVATKDGKKMAPPQVSAEILRKMKKTAEEFLGEPVTEAVITVPAYFNDSQRQATKDAGKIAGLDVKRIINEPTAAALAYGVDSKKGEQTVAVYDLGGGTFDISIIEIADVDGDSQIEVLSTNGDTFLGGEDFDLALMDYLIDEFKKEQGIDLHNDKLALQRVREAAEKAKVELSSAQQTDVNLPYITADATGPKHLNIKITRAKFESLVGDLVARSLEPCKKALEDAG
;
A
#
# COMPACT_ATOMS: atom_id res chain seq x y z
N SER A 1 5.59 3.12 -2.46
CA SER A 1 6.52 1.98 -2.37
C SER A 1 6.46 1.16 -3.65
N VAL A 2 7.33 1.49 -4.62
CA VAL A 2 7.34 0.86 -5.95
C VAL A 2 8.79 0.55 -6.33
N VAL A 3 9.03 -0.65 -6.85
CA VAL A 3 10.33 -1.13 -7.35
C VAL A 3 10.12 -1.67 -8.75
N ALA A 4 11.01 -1.34 -9.69
CA ALA A 4 10.98 -1.91 -11.03
C ALA A 4 12.35 -2.45 -11.42
N TYR A 5 12.33 -3.59 -12.12
CA TYR A 5 13.52 -4.18 -12.71
C TYR A 5 13.46 -3.95 -14.22
N THR A 6 14.43 -3.23 -14.76
CA THR A 6 14.48 -2.92 -16.19
C THR A 6 15.12 -4.05 -16.97
N ASP A 7 14.91 -4.06 -18.29
CA ASP A 7 15.55 -5.03 -19.19
C ASP A 7 17.07 -4.87 -19.27
N SER A 8 17.61 -3.69 -18.89
CA SER A 8 19.05 -3.45 -18.76
C SER A 8 19.66 -3.96 -17.46
N GLY A 9 18.84 -4.52 -16.55
CA GLY A 9 19.26 -4.96 -15.22
C GLY A 9 19.34 -3.86 -14.17
N GLU A 10 18.87 -2.64 -14.48
CA GLU A 10 18.78 -1.54 -13.53
C GLU A 10 17.60 -1.75 -12.57
N ILE A 11 17.80 -1.38 -11.29
CA ILE A 11 16.74 -1.40 -10.27
C ILE A 11 16.29 0.03 -10.03
N LEU A 12 15.06 0.33 -10.40
CA LEU A 12 14.42 1.62 -10.15
C LEU A 12 13.59 1.54 -8.88
N VAL A 13 13.61 2.60 -8.06
CA VAL A 13 12.84 2.66 -6.81
C VAL A 13 12.15 4.01 -6.65
N GLY A 14 10.88 3.98 -6.21
CA GLY A 14 10.08 5.18 -5.96
C GLY A 14 9.49 5.78 -7.23
N GLN A 15 9.61 7.10 -7.40
CA GLN A 15 9.01 7.82 -8.53
C GLN A 15 9.54 7.35 -9.89
N ALA A 16 10.83 7.00 -9.99
CA ALA A 16 11.40 6.46 -11.21
C ALA A 16 10.72 5.15 -11.64
N ALA A 17 10.51 4.23 -10.69
CA ALA A 17 9.78 2.98 -10.92
C ALA A 17 8.31 3.24 -11.27
N LYS A 18 7.64 4.15 -10.55
CA LYS A 18 6.23 4.50 -10.80
C LYS A 18 6.02 5.04 -12.23
N ARG A 19 6.90 5.93 -12.72
CA ARG A 19 6.76 6.56 -14.05
C ARG A 19 6.81 5.58 -15.22
N GLN A 20 7.57 4.49 -15.10
CA GLN A 20 7.71 3.50 -16.17
C GLN A 20 6.77 2.29 -16.02
N ALA A 21 5.93 2.28 -14.98
CA ALA A 21 5.03 1.15 -14.69
C ALA A 21 4.10 0.84 -15.86
N VAL A 22 3.68 1.87 -16.61
CA VAL A 22 2.83 1.75 -17.79
C VAL A 22 3.43 0.89 -18.90
N THR A 23 4.74 0.99 -19.16
CA THR A 23 5.43 0.22 -20.22
C THR A 23 6.14 -1.04 -19.73
N ASN A 24 6.22 -1.26 -18.41
CA ASN A 24 6.95 -2.37 -17.80
C ASN A 24 6.18 -2.94 -16.59
N SER A 25 4.87 -3.11 -16.72
CA SER A 25 3.98 -3.47 -15.62
C SER A 25 4.29 -4.84 -15.01
N ASP A 26 4.70 -5.82 -15.83
CA ASP A 26 5.06 -7.17 -15.39
C ASP A 26 6.32 -7.23 -14.51
N ASN A 27 7.21 -6.23 -14.58
CA ASN A 27 8.43 -6.13 -13.76
C ASN A 27 8.37 -4.97 -12.76
N THR A 28 7.21 -4.34 -12.59
CA THR A 28 7.03 -3.22 -11.66
C THR A 28 6.20 -3.68 -10.47
N PHE A 29 6.86 -3.82 -9.32
CA PHE A 29 6.30 -4.35 -8.10
C PHE A 29 5.89 -3.22 -7.15
N PHE A 30 4.63 -3.25 -6.71
CA PHE A 30 4.02 -2.33 -5.76
C PHE A 30 3.09 -3.11 -4.84
N ALA A 31 2.67 -2.50 -3.71
CA ALA A 31 1.84 -3.17 -2.70
C ALA A 31 2.42 -4.50 -2.17
N VAL A 32 3.73 -4.75 -2.32
CA VAL A 32 4.40 -6.00 -1.89
C VAL A 32 4.30 -6.22 -0.37
N LYS A 33 4.05 -5.16 0.41
CA LYS A 33 3.72 -5.24 1.85
C LYS A 33 2.45 -6.10 2.11
N ARG A 34 1.52 -6.23 1.16
CA ARG A 34 0.36 -7.14 1.26
C ARG A 34 0.76 -8.61 1.15
N LEU A 35 1.92 -8.93 0.56
CA LEU A 35 2.42 -10.30 0.35
C LEU A 35 3.46 -10.74 1.40
N ILE A 36 4.15 -9.78 2.05
CA ILE A 36 5.25 -10.09 2.96
C ILE A 36 4.81 -11.00 4.10
N GLY A 37 5.54 -12.09 4.34
CA GLY A 37 5.26 -13.07 5.41
C GLY A 37 4.00 -13.92 5.22
N ARG A 38 3.37 -13.93 4.03
CA ARG A 38 2.16 -14.71 3.74
C ARG A 38 2.45 -15.98 2.94
N LYS A 39 1.55 -16.97 3.06
CA LYS A 39 1.57 -18.16 2.21
C LYS A 39 0.88 -17.88 0.89
N TYR A 40 1.35 -18.53 -0.17
CA TYR A 40 0.77 -18.37 -1.51
C TYR A 40 -0.74 -18.72 -1.51
N ASP A 41 -1.12 -19.76 -0.77
CA ASP A 41 -2.49 -20.26 -0.72
C ASP A 41 -3.40 -19.42 0.23
N ASP A 42 -2.87 -18.39 0.90
CA ASP A 42 -3.68 -17.52 1.77
C ASP A 42 -4.77 -16.82 0.96
N LYS A 43 -6.00 -16.79 1.50
CA LYS A 43 -7.15 -16.16 0.83
C LYS A 43 -6.86 -14.73 0.37
N ALA A 44 -6.20 -13.92 1.21
CA ALA A 44 -5.82 -12.55 0.88
C ALA A 44 -4.87 -12.48 -0.33
N VAL A 45 -3.88 -13.39 -0.40
CA VAL A 45 -2.95 -13.47 -1.54
C VAL A 45 -3.68 -13.90 -2.81
N GLN A 46 -4.55 -14.90 -2.70
CA GLN A 46 -5.38 -15.37 -3.82
C GLN A 46 -6.34 -14.27 -4.30
N ASP A 47 -6.87 -13.45 -3.41
CA ASP A 47 -7.74 -12.34 -3.77
C ASP A 47 -6.95 -11.20 -4.45
N ASP A 48 -5.72 -10.90 -4.03
CA ASP A 48 -4.83 -9.97 -4.77
C ASP A 48 -4.49 -10.50 -6.18
N ILE A 49 -4.23 -11.80 -6.32
CA ILE A 49 -4.02 -12.44 -7.63
C ILE A 49 -5.26 -12.29 -8.51
N LYS A 50 -6.46 -12.55 -7.97
CA LYS A 50 -7.74 -12.38 -8.70
C LYS A 50 -8.02 -10.94 -9.08
N LYS A 51 -7.62 -9.98 -8.23
CA LYS A 51 -7.70 -8.53 -8.50
C LYS A 51 -6.71 -8.05 -9.57
N LYS A 52 -5.97 -8.97 -10.21
CA LYS A 52 -5.07 -8.71 -11.34
C LYS A 52 -4.01 -7.65 -11.01
N VAL A 53 -3.24 -7.89 -9.95
CA VAL A 53 -1.91 -7.26 -9.88
C VAL A 53 -1.16 -7.57 -11.19
N PRO A 54 -0.46 -6.60 -11.81
CA PRO A 54 0.04 -6.77 -13.16
C PRO A 54 1.27 -7.69 -13.22
N TYR A 55 1.97 -7.84 -12.10
CA TYR A 55 3.13 -8.70 -11.95
C TYR A 55 2.73 -10.11 -11.47
N ALA A 56 3.60 -11.10 -11.73
CA ALA A 56 3.35 -12.47 -11.32
C ALA A 56 3.57 -12.66 -9.81
N VAL A 57 2.57 -13.20 -9.13
CA VAL A 57 2.71 -13.78 -7.78
C VAL A 57 2.80 -15.30 -7.94
N VAL A 58 3.82 -15.91 -7.34
CA VAL A 58 4.17 -17.32 -7.52
C VAL A 58 4.37 -18.02 -6.18
N LYS A 59 4.15 -19.33 -6.15
CA LYS A 59 4.42 -20.17 -4.99
C LYS A 59 5.91 -20.51 -4.92
N ALA A 60 6.55 -20.20 -3.80
CA ALA A 60 7.90 -20.65 -3.49
C ALA A 60 7.92 -22.13 -3.05
N ASP A 61 9.11 -22.73 -3.02
CA ASP A 61 9.26 -24.15 -2.69
C ASP A 61 8.77 -24.49 -1.26
N ASN A 62 8.84 -23.52 -0.35
CA ASN A 62 8.33 -23.60 1.03
C ASN A 62 6.85 -23.17 1.18
N GLY A 63 6.17 -22.91 0.06
CA GLY A 63 4.77 -22.48 0.00
C GLY A 63 4.54 -20.99 0.23
N ASP A 64 5.57 -20.17 0.43
CA ASP A 64 5.41 -18.72 0.61
C ASP A 64 4.98 -18.02 -0.68
N ALA A 65 4.29 -16.89 -0.53
CA ALA A 65 3.95 -16.01 -1.64
C ALA A 65 5.19 -15.22 -2.08
N TRP A 66 5.69 -15.49 -3.29
CA TRP A 66 6.79 -14.77 -3.92
C TRP A 66 6.30 -14.00 -5.13
N VAL A 67 7.14 -13.12 -5.67
CA VAL A 67 6.90 -12.47 -6.95
C VAL A 67 7.89 -12.96 -8.00
N ALA A 68 7.54 -12.84 -9.28
CA ALA A 68 8.45 -13.16 -10.38
C ALA A 68 8.43 -12.06 -11.44
N THR A 69 9.62 -11.73 -11.95
CA THR A 69 9.77 -10.92 -13.16
C THR A 69 9.36 -11.72 -14.40
N LYS A 70 9.17 -11.02 -15.53
CA LYS A 70 8.75 -11.61 -16.81
C LYS A 70 9.71 -12.67 -17.36
N ASP A 71 10.99 -12.59 -17.01
CA ASP A 71 12.04 -13.56 -17.37
C ASP A 71 12.10 -14.77 -16.41
N GLY A 72 11.22 -14.81 -15.40
CA GLY A 72 11.06 -15.94 -14.48
C GLY A 72 11.91 -15.87 -13.22
N LYS A 73 12.68 -14.78 -12.99
CA LYS A 73 13.43 -14.62 -11.73
C LYS A 73 12.46 -14.44 -10.55
N LYS A 74 12.42 -15.45 -9.68
CA LYS A 74 11.61 -15.45 -8.46
C LYS A 74 12.30 -14.64 -7.36
N MET A 75 11.54 -13.86 -6.61
CA MET A 75 12.02 -13.03 -5.51
C MET A 75 11.04 -13.09 -4.33
N ALA A 76 11.60 -13.21 -3.13
CA ALA A 76 10.82 -13.12 -1.91
C ALA A 76 10.40 -11.65 -1.66
N PRO A 77 9.21 -11.39 -1.08
CA PRO A 77 8.79 -10.04 -0.73
C PRO A 77 9.81 -9.24 0.10
N PRO A 78 10.56 -9.83 1.07
CA PRO A 78 11.62 -9.13 1.78
C PRO A 78 12.73 -8.57 0.88
N GLN A 79 13.06 -9.26 -0.23
CA GLN A 79 14.08 -8.77 -1.16
C GLN A 79 13.61 -7.53 -1.90
N VAL A 80 12.34 -7.50 -2.33
CA VAL A 80 11.77 -6.33 -2.99
C VAL A 80 11.61 -5.17 -2.01
N SER A 81 11.14 -5.42 -0.79
CA SER A 81 11.08 -4.41 0.27
C SER A 81 12.46 -3.87 0.64
N ALA A 82 13.50 -4.70 0.58
CA ALA A 82 14.87 -4.27 0.85
C ALA A 82 15.36 -3.21 -0.14
N GLU A 83 14.95 -3.23 -1.41
CA GLU A 83 15.31 -2.16 -2.36
C GLU A 83 14.75 -0.80 -1.94
N ILE A 84 13.55 -0.79 -1.35
CA ILE A 84 12.92 0.41 -0.79
C ILE A 84 13.72 0.88 0.43
N LEU A 85 14.06 -0.04 1.32
CA LEU A 85 14.85 0.26 2.53
C LEU A 85 16.25 0.75 2.18
N ARG A 86 16.91 0.20 1.16
CA ARG A 86 18.19 0.70 0.64
C ARG A 86 18.08 2.12 0.13
N LYS A 87 16.97 2.46 -0.57
CA LYS A 87 16.72 3.85 -0.98
C LYS A 87 16.59 4.77 0.22
N MET A 88 15.84 4.37 1.27
CA MET A 88 15.67 5.18 2.49
C MET A 88 16.98 5.34 3.26
N LYS A 89 17.76 4.25 3.40
CA LYS A 89 19.12 4.27 3.94
C LYS A 89 19.99 5.29 3.19
N LYS A 90 20.05 5.18 1.86
CA LYS A 90 20.84 6.10 1.02
C LYS A 90 20.39 7.56 1.20
N THR A 91 19.10 7.81 1.29
CA THR A 91 18.57 9.16 1.54
C THR A 91 19.04 9.71 2.90
N ALA A 92 19.08 8.89 3.95
CA ALA A 92 19.63 9.30 5.24
C ALA A 92 21.14 9.53 5.17
N GLU A 93 21.90 8.64 4.50
CA GLU A 93 23.35 8.79 4.29
C GLU A 93 23.70 10.06 3.51
N GLU A 94 22.94 10.39 2.46
CA GLU A 94 23.10 11.62 1.68
C GLU A 94 22.86 12.87 2.53
N PHE A 95 21.91 12.83 3.47
CA PHE A 95 21.62 13.94 4.36
C PHE A 95 22.66 14.10 5.48
N LEU A 96 23.10 12.99 6.08
CA LEU A 96 24.02 12.97 7.22
C LEU A 96 25.50 13.09 6.80
N GLY A 97 25.84 12.68 5.57
CA GLY A 97 27.21 12.65 5.08
C GLY A 97 28.05 11.48 5.62
N GLU A 98 27.43 10.49 6.24
CA GLU A 98 28.09 9.31 6.83
C GLU A 98 27.28 8.02 6.64
N PRO A 99 27.90 6.82 6.76
CA PRO A 99 27.20 5.55 6.62
C PRO A 99 26.12 5.31 7.68
N VAL A 100 24.96 4.79 7.26
CA VAL A 100 23.86 4.42 8.16
C VAL A 100 23.75 2.90 8.20
N THR A 101 23.95 2.31 9.38
CA THR A 101 23.99 0.85 9.56
C THR A 101 22.88 0.31 10.45
N GLU A 102 22.13 1.16 11.13
CA GLU A 102 21.14 0.77 12.13
C GLU A 102 19.80 1.45 11.83
N ALA A 103 18.68 0.78 12.10
CA ALA A 103 17.35 1.36 11.89
C ALA A 103 16.29 0.83 12.86
N VAL A 104 15.27 1.66 13.07
CA VAL A 104 13.96 1.24 13.56
C VAL A 104 13.02 1.18 12.35
N ILE A 105 12.29 0.07 12.19
CA ILE A 105 11.40 -0.15 11.04
C ILE A 105 9.97 -0.34 11.55
N THR A 106 9.01 0.33 10.91
CA THR A 106 7.59 0.26 11.28
C THR A 106 6.91 -0.97 10.67
N VAL A 107 5.89 -1.48 11.35
CA VAL A 107 4.94 -2.50 10.83
C VAL A 107 3.52 -2.20 11.31
N PRO A 108 2.48 -2.65 10.60
CA PRO A 108 1.11 -2.60 11.09
C PRO A 108 0.99 -3.26 12.47
N ALA A 109 0.16 -2.72 13.35
CA ALA A 109 0.00 -3.27 14.69
C ALA A 109 -0.47 -4.74 14.63
N TYR A 110 -1.36 -5.04 13.68
CA TYR A 110 -1.96 -6.35 13.48
C TYR A 110 -1.09 -7.35 12.68
N PHE A 111 0.18 -7.03 12.38
CA PHE A 111 1.10 -7.99 11.77
C PHE A 111 1.43 -9.14 12.71
N ASN A 112 1.34 -10.36 12.17
CA ASN A 112 1.74 -11.59 12.88
C ASN A 112 3.28 -11.80 12.87
N ASP A 113 3.74 -12.83 13.57
CA ASP A 113 5.17 -13.14 13.74
C ASP A 113 5.90 -13.34 12.40
N SER A 114 5.29 -14.04 11.44
CA SER A 114 5.87 -14.28 10.11
C SER A 114 6.08 -12.97 9.36
N GLN A 115 5.09 -12.06 9.40
CA GLN A 115 5.16 -10.77 8.73
C GLN A 115 6.17 -9.82 9.39
N ARG A 116 6.25 -9.85 10.73
CA ARG A 116 7.26 -9.09 11.50
C ARG A 116 8.67 -9.58 11.19
N GLN A 117 8.88 -10.89 11.20
CA GLN A 117 10.18 -11.49 10.89
C GLN A 117 10.60 -11.19 9.45
N ALA A 118 9.70 -11.36 8.48
CA ALA A 118 9.97 -11.07 7.08
C ALA A 118 10.31 -9.58 6.84
N THR A 119 9.70 -8.67 7.59
CA THR A 119 10.05 -7.23 7.55
C THR A 119 11.43 -6.98 8.16
N LYS A 120 11.76 -7.63 9.27
CA LYS A 120 13.10 -7.58 9.88
C LYS A 120 14.17 -8.11 8.92
N ASP A 121 13.88 -9.19 8.21
CA ASP A 121 14.76 -9.76 7.19
C ASP A 121 14.97 -8.80 6.02
N ALA A 122 13.94 -8.06 5.60
CA ALA A 122 14.07 -7.01 4.58
C ALA A 122 15.08 -5.92 5.01
N GLY A 123 15.05 -5.51 6.28
CA GLY A 123 16.03 -4.60 6.86
C GLY A 123 17.45 -5.16 6.80
N LYS A 124 17.63 -6.43 7.21
CA LYS A 124 18.92 -7.10 7.14
C LYS A 124 19.46 -7.22 5.70
N ILE A 125 18.61 -7.58 4.74
CA ILE A 125 18.95 -7.65 3.30
C ILE A 125 19.34 -6.26 2.75
N ALA A 126 18.76 -5.19 3.30
CA ALA A 126 19.13 -3.81 2.98
C ALA A 126 20.44 -3.34 3.63
N GLY A 127 21.08 -4.17 4.46
CA GLY A 127 22.30 -3.81 5.17
C GLY A 127 22.04 -2.89 6.36
N LEU A 128 20.91 -3.09 7.05
CA LEU A 128 20.53 -2.41 8.29
C LEU A 128 20.44 -3.43 9.43
N ASP A 129 21.08 -3.13 10.56
CA ASP A 129 20.82 -3.78 11.84
C ASP A 129 19.51 -3.21 12.42
N VAL A 130 18.48 -4.05 12.45
CA VAL A 130 17.13 -3.66 12.86
C VAL A 130 17.05 -3.69 14.38
N LYS A 131 17.28 -2.53 15.01
CA LYS A 131 17.28 -2.36 16.48
C LYS A 131 15.90 -2.57 17.08
N ARG A 132 14.85 -2.20 16.36
CA ARG A 132 13.47 -2.35 16.79
C ARG A 132 12.54 -2.46 15.59
N ILE A 133 11.56 -3.35 15.72
CA ILE A 133 10.32 -3.30 14.94
C ILE A 133 9.30 -2.59 15.82
N ILE A 134 8.76 -1.47 15.34
CA ILE A 134 7.77 -0.68 16.06
C ILE A 134 6.42 -0.74 15.34
N ASN A 135 5.33 -0.75 16.09
CA ASN A 135 4.00 -0.68 15.50
C ASN A 135 3.73 0.73 14.96
N GLU A 136 3.14 0.83 13.78
CA GLU A 136 2.77 2.09 13.11
C GLU A 136 1.96 3.04 14.01
N PRO A 137 0.86 2.61 14.64
CA PRO A 137 0.09 3.51 15.51
C PRO A 137 0.85 3.92 16.78
N THR A 138 1.74 3.06 17.31
CA THR A 138 2.62 3.43 18.44
C THR A 138 3.65 4.48 18.03
N ALA A 139 4.23 4.35 16.83
CA ALA A 139 5.16 5.35 16.30
C ALA A 139 4.45 6.70 16.08
N ALA A 140 3.19 6.69 15.60
CA ALA A 140 2.36 7.88 15.48
C ALA A 140 2.03 8.51 16.84
N ALA A 141 1.69 7.69 17.84
CA ALA A 141 1.44 8.16 19.20
C ALA A 141 2.69 8.76 19.87
N LEU A 142 3.88 8.17 19.65
CA LEU A 142 5.16 8.77 20.09
C LEU A 142 5.36 10.15 19.47
N ALA A 143 5.15 10.28 18.14
CA ALA A 143 5.29 11.56 17.47
C ALA A 143 4.29 12.60 17.98
N TYR A 144 3.05 12.20 18.29
CA TYR A 144 2.05 13.08 18.91
C TYR A 144 2.43 13.48 20.34
N GLY A 145 2.85 12.49 21.14
CA GLY A 145 3.19 12.61 22.56
C GLY A 145 4.35 13.58 22.84
N VAL A 146 5.37 13.58 21.98
CA VAL A 146 6.55 14.46 22.10
C VAL A 146 6.17 15.95 22.09
N ASP A 147 5.14 16.33 21.34
CA ASP A 147 4.69 17.72 21.24
C ASP A 147 3.55 18.06 22.22
N SER A 148 2.85 17.06 22.77
CA SER A 148 1.69 17.26 23.63
C SER A 148 2.07 17.42 25.11
N LYS A 149 2.23 18.66 25.58
CA LYS A 149 2.45 18.97 27.02
C LYS A 149 1.20 18.81 27.91
N LYS A 150 0.33 17.85 27.63
CA LYS A 150 -1.04 17.81 28.17
C LYS A 150 -1.30 16.60 29.06
N GLY A 151 -0.60 16.47 30.18
CA GLY A 151 -0.95 15.50 31.24
C GLY A 151 -1.23 14.08 30.71
N GLU A 152 -2.06 13.33 31.44
CA GLU A 152 -2.52 12.01 31.01
C GLU A 152 -3.64 12.12 29.97
N GLN A 153 -3.51 11.39 28.86
CA GLN A 153 -4.45 11.43 27.74
C GLN A 153 -4.65 10.04 27.14
N THR A 154 -5.91 9.70 26.86
CA THR A 154 -6.24 8.55 26.01
C THR A 154 -6.51 9.04 24.59
N VAL A 155 -5.82 8.47 23.61
CA VAL A 155 -5.95 8.79 22.18
C VAL A 155 -6.34 7.56 21.37
N ALA A 156 -7.10 7.79 20.30
CA ALA A 156 -7.41 6.78 19.30
C ALA A 156 -6.62 7.09 18.02
N VAL A 157 -5.72 6.20 17.62
CA VAL A 157 -4.95 6.32 16.38
C VAL A 157 -5.62 5.49 15.29
N TYR A 158 -6.34 6.17 14.40
CA TYR A 158 -6.95 5.58 13.19
C TYR A 158 -5.97 5.73 12.01
N ASP A 159 -5.37 4.62 11.58
CA ASP A 159 -4.39 4.59 10.50
C ASP A 159 -4.94 3.79 9.30
N LEU A 160 -5.41 4.51 8.27
CA LEU A 160 -5.86 3.92 7.00
C LEU A 160 -4.86 4.24 5.90
N GLY A 161 -3.95 3.30 5.67
CA GLY A 161 -2.89 3.42 4.68
C GLY A 161 -3.27 2.94 3.28
N GLY A 162 -2.26 2.69 2.45
CA GLY A 162 -2.45 2.18 1.09
C GLY A 162 -2.98 0.74 1.02
N GLY A 163 -2.71 -0.11 2.02
CA GLY A 163 -3.13 -1.52 1.97
C GLY A 163 -3.49 -2.14 3.31
N THR A 164 -3.39 -1.40 4.40
CA THR A 164 -3.73 -1.86 5.74
C THR A 164 -4.48 -0.77 6.49
N PHE A 165 -5.34 -1.21 7.39
CA PHE A 165 -6.04 -0.38 8.34
C PHE A 165 -5.74 -0.87 9.76
N ASP A 166 -5.31 0.02 10.64
CA ASP A 166 -5.13 -0.23 12.07
C ASP A 166 -5.90 0.82 12.89
N ILE A 167 -6.43 0.40 14.03
CA ILE A 167 -6.96 1.27 15.08
C ILE A 167 -6.32 0.85 16.39
N SER A 168 -5.76 1.80 17.14
CA SER A 168 -5.22 1.54 18.48
C SER A 168 -5.72 2.59 19.46
N ILE A 169 -6.14 2.12 20.63
CA ILE A 169 -6.46 2.99 21.77
C ILE A 169 -5.21 3.00 22.65
N ILE A 170 -4.68 4.20 22.88
CA ILE A 170 -3.36 4.41 23.45
C ILE A 170 -3.48 5.42 24.58
N GLU A 171 -3.00 5.05 25.75
CA GLU A 171 -2.80 5.98 26.85
C GLU A 171 -1.39 6.57 26.77
N ILE A 172 -1.33 7.90 26.90
CA ILE A 172 -0.11 8.69 26.90
C ILE A 172 -0.09 9.43 28.23
N ALA A 173 0.90 9.12 29.06
CA ALA A 173 1.11 9.77 30.35
C ALA A 173 2.49 10.45 30.38
N ASP A 174 2.57 11.62 31.01
CA ASP A 174 3.84 12.24 31.37
C ASP A 174 4.21 11.81 32.79
N VAL A 175 5.21 10.94 32.90
CA VAL A 175 5.72 10.45 34.19
C VAL A 175 7.16 10.95 34.33
N ASP A 176 7.38 11.85 35.28
CA ASP A 176 8.69 12.43 35.58
C ASP A 176 9.38 13.15 34.39
N GLY A 177 8.61 13.65 33.42
CA GLY A 177 9.12 14.33 32.23
C GLY A 177 9.37 13.40 31.05
N ASP A 178 9.13 12.09 31.20
CA ASP A 178 9.18 11.09 30.13
C ASP A 178 7.77 10.68 29.71
N SER A 179 7.49 10.71 28.40
CA SER A 179 6.23 10.21 27.85
C SER A 179 6.17 8.69 27.92
N GLN A 180 5.32 8.15 28.80
CA GLN A 180 4.94 6.74 28.81
C GLN A 180 3.78 6.51 27.84
N ILE A 181 3.89 5.45 27.05
CA ILE A 181 2.89 5.06 26.06
C ILE A 181 2.47 3.63 26.31
N GLU A 182 1.19 3.46 26.64
CA GLU A 182 0.58 2.16 26.83
C GLU A 182 -0.50 1.95 25.76
N VAL A 183 -0.40 0.83 25.03
CA VAL A 183 -1.44 0.45 24.07
C VAL A 183 -2.48 -0.37 24.82
N LEU A 184 -3.64 0.22 25.07
CA LEU A 184 -4.76 -0.41 25.78
C LEU A 184 -5.39 -1.51 24.92
N SER A 185 -5.60 -1.21 23.63
CA SER A 185 -6.16 -2.17 22.68
C SER A 185 -5.71 -1.85 21.25
N THR A 186 -5.77 -2.87 20.38
CA THR A 186 -5.48 -2.72 18.95
C THR A 186 -6.35 -3.66 18.13
N ASN A 187 -6.85 -3.17 17.00
CA ASN A 187 -7.62 -3.94 16.05
C ASN A 187 -7.35 -3.42 14.63
N GLY A 188 -7.81 -4.11 13.60
CA GLY A 188 -7.57 -3.65 12.22
C GLY A 188 -7.95 -4.65 11.14
N ASP A 189 -7.60 -4.30 9.90
CA ASP A 189 -7.72 -5.14 8.72
C ASP A 189 -6.43 -5.01 7.87
N THR A 190 -5.64 -6.09 7.84
CA THR A 190 -4.37 -6.14 7.07
C THR A 190 -4.55 -6.22 5.55
N PHE A 191 -5.78 -6.08 5.07
CA PHE A 191 -6.17 -6.15 3.66
C PHE A 191 -7.26 -5.13 3.29
N LEU A 192 -7.25 -3.98 3.95
CA LEU A 192 -8.10 -2.83 3.67
C LEU A 192 -7.22 -1.58 3.55
N GLY A 193 -7.26 -0.90 2.41
CA GLY A 193 -6.55 0.39 2.27
C GLY A 193 -6.83 1.07 0.94
N GLY A 194 -6.10 2.14 0.66
CA GLY A 194 -6.26 2.98 -0.53
C GLY A 194 -6.25 2.23 -1.87
N GLU A 195 -5.55 1.10 -1.99
CA GLU A 195 -5.58 0.25 -3.21
C GLU A 195 -6.98 -0.33 -3.47
N ASP A 196 -7.72 -0.68 -2.41
CA ASP A 196 -9.09 -1.20 -2.56
C ASP A 196 -10.06 -0.10 -3.04
N PHE A 197 -9.79 1.15 -2.66
CA PHE A 197 -10.53 2.33 -3.14
C PHE A 197 -10.20 2.62 -4.61
N ASP A 198 -8.93 2.49 -4.99
CA ASP A 198 -8.48 2.67 -6.37
C ASP A 198 -9.10 1.61 -7.29
N LEU A 199 -9.16 0.36 -6.84
CA LEU A 199 -9.79 -0.73 -7.59
C LEU A 199 -11.29 -0.49 -7.78
N ALA A 200 -12.04 -0.09 -6.74
CA ALA A 200 -13.46 0.21 -6.88
C ALA A 200 -13.74 1.31 -7.92
N LEU A 201 -12.89 2.34 -7.95
CA LEU A 201 -12.99 3.43 -8.93
C LEU A 201 -12.56 2.98 -10.34
N MET A 202 -11.50 2.16 -10.44
CA MET A 202 -11.01 1.57 -11.68
C MET A 202 -12.08 0.68 -12.33
N ASP A 203 -12.72 -0.20 -11.55
CA ASP A 203 -13.77 -1.10 -12.04
C ASP A 203 -14.96 -0.30 -12.58
N TYR A 204 -15.39 0.74 -11.85
CA TYR A 204 -16.42 1.66 -12.34
C TYR A 204 -16.05 2.33 -13.66
N LEU A 205 -14.81 2.83 -13.78
CA LEU A 205 -14.32 3.47 -15.00
C LEU A 205 -14.33 2.51 -16.21
N ILE A 206 -13.90 1.27 -16.00
CA ILE A 206 -13.88 0.26 -17.06
C ILE A 206 -15.30 -0.16 -17.45
N ASP A 207 -16.20 -0.32 -16.48
CA ASP A 207 -17.59 -0.67 -16.72
C ASP A 207 -18.33 0.41 -17.51
N GLU A 208 -18.14 1.70 -17.17
CA GLU A 208 -18.72 2.81 -17.94
C GLU A 208 -18.14 2.88 -19.36
N PHE A 209 -16.81 2.71 -19.51
CA PHE A 209 -16.20 2.65 -20.83
C PHE A 209 -16.74 1.49 -21.67
N LYS A 210 -16.95 0.31 -21.08
CA LYS A 210 -17.54 -0.84 -21.74
C LYS A 210 -18.99 -0.59 -22.16
N LYS A 211 -19.78 0.11 -21.35
CA LYS A 211 -21.15 0.50 -21.71
C LYS A 211 -21.17 1.47 -22.89
N GLU A 212 -20.25 2.44 -22.91
CA GLU A 212 -20.21 3.48 -23.94
C GLU A 212 -19.59 3.00 -25.26
N GLN A 213 -18.49 2.24 -25.18
CA GLN A 213 -17.65 1.87 -26.34
C GLN A 213 -17.76 0.39 -26.71
N GLY A 214 -18.38 -0.45 -25.89
CA GLY A 214 -18.51 -1.89 -26.13
C GLY A 214 -17.22 -2.70 -25.93
N ILE A 215 -16.15 -2.07 -25.41
CA ILE A 215 -14.82 -2.68 -25.26
C ILE A 215 -14.50 -2.89 -23.78
N ASP A 216 -14.08 -4.11 -23.44
CA ASP A 216 -13.64 -4.45 -22.10
C ASP A 216 -12.13 -4.24 -21.95
N LEU A 217 -11.73 -3.24 -21.16
CA LEU A 217 -10.32 -2.91 -20.95
C LEU A 217 -9.59 -3.92 -20.04
N HIS A 218 -10.29 -4.84 -19.37
CA HIS A 218 -9.66 -5.81 -18.45
C HIS A 218 -8.67 -6.79 -19.09
N ASN A 219 -8.65 -6.85 -20.42
CA ASN A 219 -7.77 -7.72 -21.18
C ASN A 219 -6.56 -6.97 -21.78
N ASP A 220 -6.55 -5.65 -21.69
CA ASP A 220 -5.44 -4.80 -22.17
C ASP A 220 -4.61 -4.34 -20.96
N LYS A 221 -3.45 -4.98 -20.76
CA LYS A 221 -2.55 -4.67 -19.63
C LYS A 221 -2.09 -3.21 -19.61
N LEU A 222 -1.87 -2.63 -20.79
CA LEU A 222 -1.41 -1.24 -20.92
C LEU A 222 -2.53 -0.27 -20.55
N ALA A 223 -3.73 -0.52 -21.07
CA ALA A 223 -4.91 0.26 -20.72
C ALA A 223 -5.22 0.17 -19.22
N LEU A 224 -5.23 -1.04 -18.65
CA LEU A 224 -5.47 -1.27 -17.22
C LEU A 224 -4.54 -0.45 -16.33
N GLN A 225 -3.24 -0.45 -16.63
CA GLN A 225 -2.27 0.29 -15.83
C GLN A 225 -2.52 1.81 -15.91
N ARG A 226 -2.88 2.33 -17.09
CA ARG A 226 -3.24 3.74 -17.27
C ARG A 226 -4.54 4.11 -16.53
N VAL A 227 -5.55 3.25 -16.56
CA VAL A 227 -6.81 3.48 -15.82
C VAL A 227 -6.55 3.46 -14.31
N ARG A 228 -5.72 2.53 -13.80
CA ARG A 228 -5.36 2.48 -12.38
C ARG A 228 -4.67 3.77 -11.91
N GLU A 229 -3.68 4.26 -12.65
CA GLU A 229 -3.00 5.52 -12.31
C GLU A 229 -3.96 6.72 -12.35
N ALA A 230 -4.87 6.75 -13.33
CA ALA A 230 -5.87 7.80 -13.42
C ALA A 230 -6.91 7.72 -12.30
N ALA A 231 -7.30 6.51 -11.88
CA ALA A 231 -8.20 6.29 -10.75
C ALA A 231 -7.58 6.77 -9.43
N GLU A 232 -6.33 6.42 -9.14
CA GLU A 232 -5.62 6.92 -7.94
C GLU A 232 -5.57 8.46 -7.93
N LYS A 233 -5.24 9.07 -9.08
CA LYS A 233 -5.21 10.52 -9.22
C LYS A 233 -6.59 11.14 -8.97
N ALA A 234 -7.64 10.59 -9.59
CA ALA A 234 -9.01 11.07 -9.41
C ALA A 234 -9.49 10.95 -7.96
N LYS A 235 -9.21 9.82 -7.29
CA LYS A 235 -9.48 9.62 -5.86
C LYS A 235 -8.87 10.73 -5.01
N VAL A 236 -7.58 11.03 -5.24
CA VAL A 236 -6.87 12.07 -4.48
C VAL A 236 -7.45 13.45 -4.76
N GLU A 237 -7.74 13.78 -6.02
CA GLU A 237 -8.35 15.06 -6.38
C GLU A 237 -9.73 15.25 -5.74
N LEU A 238 -10.57 14.21 -5.70
CA LEU A 238 -11.89 14.23 -5.08
C LEU A 238 -11.84 14.42 -3.55
N SER A 239 -10.68 14.28 -2.92
CA SER A 239 -10.50 14.60 -1.49
C SER A 239 -10.58 16.11 -1.21
N SER A 240 -10.37 16.96 -2.23
CA SER A 240 -10.51 18.42 -2.11
C SER A 240 -11.59 18.99 -3.04
N ALA A 241 -11.72 18.45 -4.26
CA ALA A 241 -12.71 18.87 -5.24
C ALA A 241 -14.04 18.08 -5.12
N GLN A 242 -15.13 18.66 -5.64
CA GLN A 242 -16.44 17.97 -5.72
C GLN A 242 -16.60 17.11 -6.98
N GLN A 243 -15.77 17.35 -7.99
CA GLN A 243 -15.75 16.62 -9.26
C GLN A 243 -14.34 16.62 -9.86
N THR A 244 -14.05 15.62 -10.68
CA THR A 244 -12.86 15.55 -11.54
C THR A 244 -13.19 14.84 -12.86
N ASP A 245 -12.36 15.03 -13.87
CA ASP A 245 -12.48 14.43 -15.19
C ASP A 245 -11.34 13.42 -15.42
N VAL A 246 -11.69 12.16 -15.63
CA VAL A 246 -10.76 11.10 -16.02
C VAL A 246 -10.67 11.09 -17.54
N ASN A 247 -9.60 11.68 -18.07
CA ASN A 247 -9.37 11.78 -19.51
C ASN A 247 -8.11 11.01 -19.93
N LEU A 248 -8.31 9.89 -20.62
CA LEU A 248 -7.27 9.01 -21.15
C LEU A 248 -7.40 8.91 -22.67
N PRO A 249 -6.68 9.74 -23.43
CA PRO A 249 -6.69 9.65 -24.88
C PRO A 249 -5.94 8.41 -25.37
N TYR A 250 -6.38 7.82 -26.48
CA TYR A 250 -5.78 6.62 -27.07
C TYR A 250 -5.65 5.49 -26.05
N ILE A 251 -6.71 5.23 -25.29
CA ILE A 251 -6.68 4.21 -24.25
C ILE A 251 -6.65 2.81 -24.84
N THR A 252 -7.31 2.62 -25.99
CA THR A 252 -7.31 1.39 -26.79
C THR A 252 -7.69 1.72 -28.24
N ALA A 253 -7.83 0.73 -29.11
CA ALA A 253 -8.31 0.88 -30.49
C ALA A 253 -9.18 -0.31 -30.92
N ASP A 254 -10.09 -0.07 -31.86
CA ASP A 254 -10.89 -1.09 -32.53
C ASP A 254 -10.85 -0.92 -34.06
N ALA A 255 -11.68 -1.66 -34.79
CA ALA A 255 -11.78 -1.56 -36.25
C ALA A 255 -12.21 -0.17 -36.76
N THR A 256 -12.83 0.66 -35.91
CA THR A 256 -13.26 2.03 -36.22
C THR A 256 -12.19 3.07 -35.90
N GLY A 257 -11.11 2.69 -35.23
CA GLY A 257 -9.96 3.54 -34.92
C GLY A 257 -9.67 3.66 -33.42
N PRO A 258 -8.88 4.66 -33.01
CA PRO A 258 -8.51 4.87 -31.62
C PRO A 258 -9.72 5.28 -30.75
N LYS A 259 -9.71 4.84 -29.50
CA LYS A 259 -10.72 5.15 -28.49
C LYS A 259 -10.13 5.96 -27.35
N HIS A 260 -10.97 6.76 -26.72
CA HIS A 260 -10.62 7.64 -25.61
C HIS A 260 -11.57 7.38 -24.45
N LEU A 261 -11.06 7.35 -23.23
CA LEU A 261 -11.89 7.32 -22.03
C LEU A 261 -12.00 8.75 -21.52
N ASN A 262 -13.22 9.28 -21.43
CA ASN A 262 -13.49 10.62 -20.92
C ASN A 262 -14.71 10.57 -19.99
N ILE A 263 -14.47 10.35 -18.70
CA ILE A 263 -15.52 10.15 -17.71
C ILE A 263 -15.39 11.20 -16.62
N LYS A 264 -16.48 11.96 -16.40
CA LYS A 264 -16.61 12.86 -15.26
C LYS A 264 -17.06 12.08 -14.02
N ILE A 265 -16.39 12.30 -12.90
CA ILE A 265 -16.69 11.64 -11.63
C ILE A 265 -16.90 12.69 -10.55
N THR A 266 -17.97 12.54 -9.77
CA THR A 266 -18.26 13.39 -8.61
C THR A 266 -17.78 12.73 -7.32
N ARG A 267 -17.53 13.51 -6.27
CA ARG A 267 -17.21 13.01 -4.93
C ARG A 267 -18.32 12.07 -4.43
N ALA A 268 -19.58 12.48 -4.59
CA ALA A 268 -20.73 11.65 -4.20
C ALA A 268 -20.76 10.30 -4.92
N LYS A 269 -20.39 10.25 -6.20
CA LYS A 269 -20.27 8.97 -6.93
C LYS A 269 -19.15 8.13 -6.35
N PHE A 270 -17.96 8.70 -6.11
CA PHE A 270 -16.85 7.98 -5.50
C PHE A 270 -17.21 7.44 -4.10
N GLU A 271 -17.80 8.26 -3.23
CA GLU A 271 -18.28 7.85 -1.91
C GLU A 271 -19.27 6.68 -1.99
N SER A 272 -20.17 6.67 -2.99
CA SER A 272 -21.09 5.54 -3.20
C SER A 272 -20.40 4.25 -3.64
N LEU A 273 -19.21 4.32 -4.25
CA LEU A 273 -18.44 3.15 -4.68
C LEU A 273 -17.63 2.54 -3.52
N VAL A 274 -17.22 3.36 -2.55
CA VAL A 274 -16.31 2.94 -1.47
C VAL A 274 -16.97 2.94 -0.08
N GLY A 275 -18.27 3.26 0.01
CA GLY A 275 -19.00 3.35 1.27
C GLY A 275 -18.85 2.10 2.14
N ASP A 276 -18.93 0.91 1.54
CA ASP A 276 -18.76 -0.36 2.26
C ASP A 276 -17.33 -0.56 2.77
N LEU A 277 -16.31 -0.05 2.08
CA LEU A 277 -14.91 -0.11 2.53
C LEU A 277 -14.68 0.77 3.75
N VAL A 278 -15.30 1.95 3.79
CA VAL A 278 -15.28 2.83 4.96
C VAL A 278 -16.08 2.22 6.10
N ALA A 279 -17.26 1.66 5.84
CA ALA A 279 -18.05 1.00 6.88
C ALA A 279 -17.30 -0.20 7.51
N ARG A 280 -16.55 -0.95 6.71
CA ARG A 280 -15.70 -2.05 7.18
C ARG A 280 -14.63 -1.63 8.19
N SER A 281 -14.11 -0.39 8.13
CA SER A 281 -13.13 0.08 9.11
C SER A 281 -13.74 0.45 10.46
N LEU A 282 -15.07 0.65 10.53
CA LEU A 282 -15.73 1.04 11.77
C LEU A 282 -15.90 -0.13 12.76
N GLU A 283 -16.03 -1.36 12.28
CA GLU A 283 -16.18 -2.53 13.15
C GLU A 283 -14.94 -2.79 14.02
N PRO A 284 -13.70 -2.77 13.48
CA PRO A 284 -12.50 -2.81 14.32
C PRO A 284 -12.43 -1.66 15.32
N CYS A 285 -12.92 -0.45 14.98
CA CYS A 285 -12.93 0.67 15.92
C CYS A 285 -13.83 0.40 17.14
N LYS A 286 -15.03 -0.15 16.92
CA LYS A 286 -15.93 -0.51 18.02
C LYS A 286 -15.29 -1.53 18.94
N LYS A 287 -14.70 -2.59 18.37
CA LYS A 287 -14.00 -3.63 19.13
C LYS A 287 -12.82 -3.09 19.91
N ALA A 288 -12.01 -2.21 19.31
CA ALA A 288 -10.89 -1.59 20.01
C ALA A 288 -11.36 -0.77 21.20
N LEU A 289 -12.46 -0.02 21.07
CA LEU A 289 -13.05 0.70 22.22
C LEU A 289 -13.57 -0.27 23.28
N GLU A 290 -14.32 -1.30 22.90
CA GLU A 290 -14.83 -2.33 23.84
C GLU A 290 -13.70 -3.05 24.59
N ASP A 291 -12.61 -3.40 23.90
CA ASP A 291 -11.45 -4.08 24.47
C ASP A 291 -10.63 -3.17 25.41
N ALA A 292 -10.72 -1.85 25.25
CA ALA A 292 -10.01 -0.87 26.08
C ALA A 292 -10.73 -0.53 27.41
N GLY A 293 -12.01 -0.91 27.55
CA GLY A 293 -12.84 -0.65 28.74
C GLY A 293 -13.67 0.64 28.67
#